data_AF-A0A7J5UIF0-F1
#
_entry.id   AF-A0A7J5UIF0-F1
#
_cell.length_a   1.000
_cell.length_b   1.000
_cell.length_c   1.000
_cell.angle_alpha   90.00
_cell.angle_beta   90.00
_cell.angle_gamma   90.00
#
_symmetry.space_group_name_H-M   'P 1'
#
loop_
_entity.id
_entity.type
_entity.pdbx_description
1 polymer ?
#
loop_
_entity_poly.entity_id
_entity_poly.type
_entity_poly.pdbx_seq_one_letter_code
_entity_poly.pdbx_strand_id
1 'polypeptide(L)' 'MAAKTRDLSAELAFLTRALKAPTLREATPRLAERAREAGWSHEEFLIACLQREVAARDSHGGEGRIRAARFPAR' A
#
# COMPACT_ATOMS: atom_id res chain seq x y z
N MET A 1 27.44 -16.23 10.84
CA MET A 1 27.05 -15.60 9.56
C MET A 1 26.35 -14.30 9.91
N ALA A 2 27.03 -13.16 9.81
CA ALA A 2 26.42 -11.86 10.11
C ALA A 2 25.31 -11.62 9.09
N ALA A 3 24.06 -11.55 9.54
CA ALA A 3 22.96 -11.16 8.67
C ALA A 3 23.30 -9.78 8.11
N LYS A 4 23.54 -9.71 6.80
CA LYS A 4 23.68 -8.47 6.05
C LYS A 4 22.49 -7.59 6.46
N THR A 5 22.74 -6.43 7.08
CA THR A 5 21.68 -5.49 7.47
C THR A 5 20.83 -5.24 6.23
N ARG A 6 19.63 -5.82 6.19
CA ARG A 6 18.73 -5.69 5.06
C ARG A 6 18.25 -4.25 5.03
N ASP A 7 18.43 -3.60 3.89
CA ASP A 7 17.77 -2.32 3.65
C ASP A 7 16.31 -2.60 3.31
N LEU A 8 15.49 -2.71 4.37
CA LEU A 8 14.06 -2.99 4.26
C LEU A 8 13.34 -1.89 3.48
N SER A 9 13.83 -0.65 3.52
CA SER A 9 13.24 0.47 2.78
C SER A 9 13.45 0.29 1.27
N ALA A 10 14.66 -0.09 0.84
CA ALA A 10 14.94 -0.39 -0.55
C ALA A 10 14.17 -1.61 -1.05
N GLU A 11 14.08 -2.68 -0.24
CA GLU A 11 13.30 -3.87 -0.57
C GLU A 11 11.80 -3.54 -0.71
N LEU A 12 11.23 -2.80 0.23
CA LEU A 12 9.84 -2.34 0.15
C LEU A 12 9.60 -1.47 -1.07
N ALA A 13 10.50 -0.53 -1.38
CA ALA A 13 10.39 0.31 -2.57
C ALA A 13 10.43 -0.50 -3.87
N PHE A 14 11.31 -1.50 -3.96
CA PHE A 14 11.40 -2.40 -5.10
C PHE A 14 10.13 -3.27 -5.26
N LEU A 15 9.72 -3.97 -4.19
CA LEU A 15 8.59 -4.90 -4.22
C LEU A 15 7.27 -4.19 -4.52
N THR A 16 7.01 -3.05 -3.88
CA THR A 16 5.79 -2.27 -4.14
C THR A 16 5.75 -1.71 -5.56
N ARG A 17 6.91 -1.35 -6.14
CA ARG A 17 7.00 -0.97 -7.56
C ARG A 17 6.70 -2.16 -8.48
N ALA A 18 7.28 -3.32 -8.22
CA ALA A 18 7.06 -4.54 -9.00
C ALA A 18 5.58 -4.97 -8.98
N LEU A 19 4.92 -4.84 -7.83
CA LEU A 19 3.50 -5.14 -7.65
C LEU A 19 2.54 -4.07 -8.19
N LYS A 20 3.05 -2.92 -8.67
CA LYS A 20 2.24 -1.75 -9.04
C LYS A 20 1.32 -1.31 -7.90
N ALA A 21 1.85 -1.29 -6.67
CA ALA A 21 1.15 -0.92 -5.46
C ALA A 21 1.70 0.41 -4.89
N PRO A 22 1.54 1.54 -5.61
CA PRO A 22 2.13 2.83 -5.19
C PRO A 22 1.54 3.32 -3.87
N THR A 23 0.25 3.07 -3.62
CA THR A 23 -0.41 3.45 -2.38
C THR A 23 0.07 2.63 -1.19
N LEU A 24 0.36 1.34 -1.39
CA LEU A 24 1.03 0.53 -0.37
C LEU A 24 2.42 1.08 -0.03
N ARG A 25 3.22 1.47 -1.04
CA ARG A 25 4.55 2.06 -0.84
C ARG A 25 4.51 3.29 0.07
N GLU A 26 3.53 4.16 -0.14
CA GLU A 26 3.36 5.40 0.61
C GLU A 26 2.82 5.16 2.03
N ALA A 27 1.95 4.18 2.20
CA ALA A 27 1.31 3.90 3.49
C ALA A 27 2.17 3.06 4.44
N THR A 28 3.03 2.20 3.91
CA THR A 28 3.79 1.21 4.70
C THR A 28 4.56 1.82 5.89
N PRO A 29 5.32 2.93 5.75
CA PRO A 29 6.06 3.49 6.88
C PRO A 29 5.16 3.90 8.05
N ARG A 30 4.03 4.57 7.76
CA ARG A 30 3.07 5.03 8.77
C ARG A 30 2.33 3.86 9.42
N LEU A 31 1.95 2.85 8.64
CA LEU A 31 1.31 1.65 9.17
C LEU A 31 2.26 0.84 10.05
N ALA A 32 3.55 0.77 9.70
CA ALA A 32 4.55 0.06 10.48
C ALA A 32 4.89 0.77 11.81
N GLU A 33 4.85 2.10 11.84
CA GLU A 33 4.92 2.88 13.09
C GLU A 33 3.70 2.60 13.98
N ARG A 34 2.50 2.78 13.44
CA ARG A 34 1.25 2.52 14.16
C ARG A 34 1.15 1.09 14.69
N ALA A 35 1.55 0.10 13.89
CA ALA A 35 1.53 -1.31 14.29
C ALA A 35 2.41 -1.58 15.51
N ARG A 36 3.60 -0.94 15.58
CA ARG A 36 4.51 -1.07 16.72
C ARG A 36 3.94 -0.41 17.97
N GLU A 37 3.37 0.79 17.82
CA GLU A 37 2.76 1.51 18.94
C GLU A 37 1.53 0.80 19.50
N ALA A 38 0.71 0.21 18.62
CA ALA A 38 -0.53 -0.46 18.98
C ALA A 38 -0.38 -1.96 19.28
N GLY A 39 0.83 -2.52 19.18
CA GLY A 39 1.09 -3.93 19.43
C GLY A 39 0.39 -4.89 18.47
N TRP A 40 0.22 -4.48 17.21
CA TRP A 40 -0.46 -5.30 16.20
C TRP A 40 0.28 -6.61 15.93
N SER A 41 -0.49 -7.66 15.65
CA SER A 41 0.04 -8.88 15.05
C SER A 41 0.54 -8.62 13.62
N HIS A 42 1.32 -9.55 13.10
CA HIS A 42 1.77 -9.50 11.70
C HIS A 42 0.59 -9.55 10.73
N GLU A 43 -0.44 -10.33 11.08
CA GLU A 43 -1.69 -10.45 10.34
C GLU A 43 -2.47 -9.12 10.34
N GLU A 44 -2.58 -8.44 11.48
CA GLU A 44 -3.26 -7.14 11.57
C GLU A 44 -2.56 -6.06 10.73
N PHE A 45 -1.22 -6.03 10.78
CA PHE A 45 -0.43 -5.14 9.92
C PHE A 45 -0.62 -5.45 8.43
N LEU A 46 -0.60 -6.74 8.05
CA LEU A 46 -0.82 -7.16 6.67
C LEU A 46 -2.23 -6.81 6.19
N ILE A 47 -3.26 -7.04 7.03
CA ILE A 47 -4.65 -6.67 6.74
C ILE A 47 -4.75 -5.17 6.48
N ALA A 48 -4.17 -4.33 7.35
CA ALA A 48 -4.21 -2.88 7.18
C ALA A 48 -3.52 -2.41 5.89
N CYS A 49 -2.39 -3.03 5.54
CA CYS A 49 -1.68 -2.80 4.28
C CYS A 49 -2.58 -3.13 3.06
N LEU A 50 -3.20 -4.30 3.08
CA LEU A 50 -4.06 -4.77 1.98
C LEU A 50 -5.34 -3.94 1.85
N GLN A 51 -5.97 -3.57 2.97
CA GLN A 51 -7.16 -2.72 2.99
C GLN A 51 -6.88 -1.36 2.33
N ARG A 52 -5.72 -0.75 2.63
CA ARG A 52 -5.32 0.52 2.01
C ARG A 52 -5.16 0.41 0.50
N GLU A 53 -4.52 -0.67 0.03
CA GLU A 53 -4.30 -0.90 -1.40
C GLU A 53 -5.61 -1.21 -2.14
N VAL A 54 -6.51 -2.00 -1.56
CA VAL A 54 -7.84 -2.28 -2.12
C VAL A 54 -8.66 -0.99 -2.24
N ALA A 55 -8.74 -0.19 -1.17
CA ALA A 55 -9.49 1.07 -1.20
C ALA A 55 -8.97 2.04 -2.27
N ALA A 56 -7.65 2.08 -2.48
CA ALA A 56 -7.05 2.86 -3.56
C ALA A 56 -7.47 2.35 -4.94
N ARG A 57 -7.40 1.04 -5.17
CA ARG A 57 -7.80 0.42 -6.45
C ARG A 57 -9.28 0.59 -6.76
N ASP A 58 -10.15 0.48 -5.76
CA ASP A 58 -11.58 0.69 -5.93
C ASP A 58 -11.90 2.13 -6.34
N SER A 59 -11.24 3.10 -5.68
CA SER A 59 -11.36 4.52 -6.01
C SER A 59 -10.88 4.78 -7.44
N HIS A 60 -9.70 4.27 -7.81
CA HIS A 60 -9.11 4.47 -9.14
C HIS A 60 -9.87 3.72 -10.24
N GLY A 61 -10.42 2.54 -9.93
CA GLY A 61 -11.24 1.75 -10.84
C GLY A 61 -12.61 2.40 -11.07
N GLY A 62 -13.21 2.98 -10.04
CA GLY A 62 -14.42 3.79 -10.15
C GLY A 62 -14.21 5.04 -11.00
N GLU A 63 -13.20 5.84 -10.65
CA GLU A 63 -12.83 7.06 -11.40
C GLU A 63 -12.42 6.76 -12.84
N GLY A 64 -11.67 5.69 -13.07
CA GLY A 64 -11.27 5.25 -14.41
C GLY A 64 -12.46 4.87 -15.28
N ARG A 65 -13.46 4.19 -14.72
CA ARG A 65 -14.71 3.86 -15.44
C ARG A 65 -15.55 5.10 -15.72
N ILE A 66 -15.67 6.03 -14.76
CA ILE A 66 -16.40 7.30 -14.95
C ILE A 66 -15.74 8.15 -16.04
N ARG A 67 -14.40 8.28 -16.02
CA ARG A 67 -13.64 9.04 -17.03
C ARG A 67 -13.72 8.39 -18.40
N ALA A 68 -13.68 7.06 -18.49
CA ALA A 68 -13.84 6.33 -19.75
C ALA A 68 -15.25 6.47 -20.34
N ALA A 69 -16.27 6.57 -19.49
CA ALA A 69 -17.66 6.73 -19.91
C ALA A 69 -18.01 8.13 -20.46
N ARG A 70 -17.08 9.10 -20.41
CA ARG A 70 -17.24 10.46 -20.96
C ARG A 70 -18.57 11.13 -20.55
N PHE A 71 -18.98 10.94 -19.29
CA PHE A 71 -20.18 11.62 -18.80
C PHE A 71 -20.04 13.14 -18.93
N PRO A 72 -21.10 13.86 -19.33
CA PRO A 72 -21.08 15.32 -19.34
C PRO A 72 -20.78 15.84 -17.92
N ALA A 73 -19.91 16.85 -17.82
CA ALA A 73 -19.65 17.54 -16.56
C ALA A 73 -20.96 18.16 -16.06
N ARG A 74 -21.26 17.96 -14.77
CA ARG A 74 -22.43 18.54 -14.11
C ARG A 74 -22.21 20.02 -13.80
#